data_AF-A0A7V1Z8V2-F1
#
_entry.id   AF-A0A7V1Z8V2-F1
#
_cell.length_a   1.000
_cell.length_b   1.000
_cell.length_c   1.000
_cell.angle_alpha   90.00
_cell.angle_beta   90.00
_cell.angle_gamma   90.00
#
_symmetry.space_group_name_H-M   'P 1'
#
loop_
_entity.id
_entity.type
_entity.pdbx_description
1 polymer ?
#
loop_
_entity_poly.entity_id
_entity_poly.type
_entity_poly.pdbx_seq_one_letter_code
_entity_poly.pdbx_strand_id
1 'polypeptide(L)'
;MPTLTIPDAPTHTAGNNGDHSACDESLELVLITALRRALTCPEPLPLLSSARHPGLFPRSRLGQQAAEFCRHQGWLRDAGSKQSGKTTIELFSVTESAVNWLLRKTDAATVLRALHERLTQFQKQWQAWAEVGQRAQAELEQLQQCVQRAIEELNAGTQCGSAVRNLAWLQARAWDYLRRWHETRPQEDCPLPALFRRLQQDCPQLSVGQFQDALRQWHSQGQIALHPWAGPIYEIPEPEFAFLVGHAIAYYVSLREFQTPTPATALFKKPCSEEIG
;
A
#
# COMPACT_ATOMS: atom_id res chain seq x y z
N MET A 1 -35.34 64.38 9.38
CA MET A 1 -36.68 64.53 9.98
C MET A 1 -37.70 63.80 9.11
N PRO A 2 -37.95 62.50 9.32
CA PRO A 2 -39.05 61.78 8.68
C PRO A 2 -40.19 61.50 9.67
N THR A 3 -41.40 61.74 9.18
CA THR A 3 -42.69 61.66 9.88
C THR A 3 -43.07 60.21 10.20
N LEU A 4 -43.25 59.92 11.50
CA LEU A 4 -43.82 58.68 12.01
C LEU A 4 -45.32 58.63 11.72
N THR A 5 -45.74 57.65 10.91
CA THR A 5 -47.14 57.31 10.70
C THR A 5 -47.46 56.10 11.58
N ILE A 6 -48.39 56.27 12.52
CA ILE A 6 -48.89 55.23 13.43
C ILE A 6 -50.09 54.58 12.75
N PRO A 7 -50.09 53.27 12.47
CA PRO A 7 -51.31 52.57 12.08
C PRO A 7 -52.03 51.97 13.30
N ASP A 8 -53.35 52.10 13.24
CA ASP A 8 -54.35 51.73 14.24
C ASP A 8 -54.33 50.28 14.72
N ALA A 9 -54.75 50.12 15.98
CA ALA A 9 -54.92 48.87 16.68
C ALA A 9 -56.10 48.04 16.14
N PRO A 10 -55.96 46.72 15.99
CA PRO A 10 -57.10 45.84 15.85
C PRO A 10 -57.66 45.40 17.21
N THR A 11 -58.97 45.64 17.31
CA THR A 11 -59.99 45.17 18.24
C THR A 11 -59.77 43.77 18.82
N HIS A 12 -59.93 43.68 20.13
CA HIS A 12 -60.12 42.46 20.92
C HIS A 12 -61.27 41.59 20.37
N THR A 13 -60.94 40.40 19.88
CA THR A 13 -61.86 39.25 19.84
C THR A 13 -61.55 38.33 21.01
N ALA A 14 -62.36 38.42 22.06
CA ALA A 14 -62.43 37.42 23.12
C ALA A 14 -63.18 36.20 22.58
N GLY A 15 -62.45 35.11 22.32
CA GLY A 15 -63.00 33.85 21.83
C GLY A 15 -62.17 32.67 22.29
N ASN A 16 -62.63 32.01 23.35
CA ASN A 16 -62.47 30.59 23.66
C ASN A 16 -61.02 30.04 23.85
N ASN A 17 -60.45 30.23 25.06
CA ASN A 17 -59.10 29.76 25.45
C ASN A 17 -59.09 28.53 26.41
N GLY A 18 -60.12 27.68 26.40
CA GLY A 18 -60.22 26.54 27.34
C GLY A 18 -59.43 25.29 26.95
N ASP A 19 -59.42 24.92 25.65
CA ASP A 19 -58.94 23.61 25.20
C ASP A 19 -57.56 23.63 24.49
N HIS A 20 -57.03 24.81 24.14
CA HIS A 20 -55.71 24.93 23.50
C HIS A 20 -54.55 24.77 24.50
N SER A 21 -54.75 25.07 25.78
CA SER A 21 -53.67 25.07 26.78
C SER A 21 -53.14 23.66 27.12
N ALA A 22 -54.01 22.64 27.12
CA ALA A 22 -53.61 21.28 27.51
C ALA A 22 -52.83 20.55 26.41
N CYS A 23 -53.13 20.85 25.13
CA CYS A 23 -52.42 20.28 23.98
C CYS A 23 -50.99 20.85 23.89
N ASP A 24 -50.81 22.14 24.18
CA ASP A 24 -49.51 22.81 24.13
C ASP A 24 -48.57 22.32 25.24
N GLU A 25 -49.07 22.09 26.46
CA GLU A 25 -48.27 21.57 27.58
C GLU A 25 -47.77 20.14 27.31
N SER A 26 -48.61 19.31 26.69
CA SER A 26 -48.25 17.94 26.29
C SER A 26 -47.18 17.92 25.20
N LEU A 27 -47.25 18.87 24.25
CA LEU A 27 -46.26 19.02 23.19
C LEU A 27 -44.92 19.52 23.74
N GLU A 28 -44.94 20.51 24.63
CA GLU A 28 -43.75 21.07 25.28
C GLU A 28 -42.99 20.01 26.08
N LEU A 29 -43.69 19.16 26.83
CA LEU A 29 -43.06 18.07 27.58
C LEU A 29 -42.34 17.07 26.65
N VAL A 30 -42.93 16.75 25.49
CA VAL A 30 -42.31 15.85 24.51
C VAL A 30 -41.09 16.49 23.86
N LEU A 31 -41.14 17.80 23.55
CA LEU A 31 -39.99 18.56 23.03
C LEU A 31 -38.83 18.57 24.05
N ILE A 32 -39.10 18.92 25.31
CA ILE A 32 -38.10 18.94 26.38
C ILE A 32 -37.46 17.56 26.56
N THR A 33 -38.29 16.51 26.60
CA THR A 33 -37.81 15.14 26.79
C THR A 33 -36.94 14.67 25.62
N ALA A 34 -37.38 14.92 24.38
CA ALA A 34 -36.64 14.56 23.17
C ALA A 34 -35.31 15.31 23.06
N LEU A 35 -35.30 16.63 23.30
CA LEU A 35 -34.09 17.44 23.24
C LEU A 35 -33.10 17.07 24.36
N ARG A 36 -33.58 16.84 25.59
CA ARG A 36 -32.71 16.35 26.68
C ARG A 36 -32.05 15.03 26.33
N ARG A 37 -32.81 14.09 25.75
CA ARG A 37 -32.27 12.81 25.27
C ARG A 37 -31.21 13.01 24.20
N ALA A 38 -31.46 13.92 23.27
CA ALA A 38 -30.53 14.25 22.20
C ALA A 38 -29.24 14.92 22.70
N LEU A 39 -29.29 15.58 23.86
CA LEU A 39 -28.13 16.16 24.53
C LEU A 39 -27.32 15.15 25.33
N THR A 40 -27.95 14.13 25.90
CA THR A 40 -27.23 13.08 26.64
C THR A 40 -26.62 12.03 25.70
N CYS A 41 -27.20 11.81 24.51
CA CYS A 41 -26.65 10.88 23.55
C CYS A 41 -25.51 11.53 22.72
N PRO A 42 -24.30 10.93 22.67
CA PRO A 42 -23.20 11.46 21.86
C PRO A 42 -23.45 11.25 20.37
N GLU A 43 -24.05 10.11 20.01
CA GLU A 43 -24.32 9.74 18.63
C GLU A 43 -25.60 10.41 18.10
N PRO A 44 -25.63 10.74 16.80
CA PRO A 44 -26.83 11.29 16.20
C PRO A 44 -27.92 10.21 16.13
N LEU A 45 -29.16 10.61 16.44
CA LEU A 45 -30.28 9.70 16.63
C LEU A 45 -31.30 9.83 15.48
N PRO A 46 -32.05 8.76 15.17
CA PRO A 46 -33.13 8.86 14.20
C PRO A 46 -34.24 9.77 14.72
N LEU A 47 -34.91 10.47 13.80
CA LEU A 47 -35.95 11.43 14.15
C LEU A 47 -37.10 10.78 14.93
N LEU A 48 -37.63 9.67 14.43
CA LEU A 48 -38.71 8.92 15.05
C LEU A 48 -38.21 7.59 15.61
N SER A 49 -38.80 7.17 16.74
CA SER A 49 -38.50 5.87 17.32
C SER A 49 -38.97 4.73 16.44
N SER A 50 -38.17 3.67 16.41
CA SER A 50 -38.51 2.41 15.74
C SER A 50 -38.43 1.26 16.74
N ALA A 51 -38.99 0.10 16.39
CA ALA A 51 -38.94 -1.07 17.26
C ALA A 51 -37.49 -1.53 17.58
N ARG A 52 -36.53 -1.20 16.70
CA ARG A 52 -35.12 -1.62 16.83
C ARG A 52 -34.20 -0.53 17.35
N HIS A 53 -34.58 0.74 17.16
CA HIS A 53 -33.72 1.86 17.51
C HIS A 53 -34.51 2.94 18.26
N PRO A 54 -34.00 3.38 19.43
CA PRO A 54 -34.56 4.53 20.10
C PRO A 54 -34.37 5.78 19.23
N GLY A 55 -35.47 6.47 18.93
CA GLY A 55 -35.44 7.76 18.24
C GLY A 55 -35.58 8.93 19.20
N LEU A 56 -35.39 10.13 18.67
CA LEU A 56 -35.58 11.38 19.39
C LEU A 56 -37.01 11.54 19.87
N PHE A 57 -37.96 11.34 18.96
CA PHE A 57 -39.39 11.47 19.23
C PHE A 57 -40.08 10.09 19.22
N PRO A 58 -41.13 9.91 20.02
CA PRO A 58 -41.96 8.71 19.94
C PRO A 58 -42.67 8.65 18.58
N ARG A 59 -42.94 7.43 18.09
CA ARG A 59 -43.76 7.20 16.88
C ARG A 59 -45.26 7.41 17.13
N SER A 60 -45.62 8.50 17.79
CA SER A 60 -47.00 8.97 17.98
C SER A 60 -47.27 10.17 17.08
N ARG A 61 -48.54 10.52 16.85
CA ARG A 61 -48.91 11.73 16.09
C ARG A 61 -48.30 12.99 16.69
N LEU A 62 -48.33 13.11 18.02
CA LEU A 62 -47.73 14.23 18.74
C LEU A 62 -46.20 14.25 18.60
N GLY A 63 -45.54 13.09 18.63
CA GLY A 63 -44.10 13.00 18.37
C GLY A 63 -43.71 13.40 16.94
N GLN A 64 -44.53 13.08 15.94
CA GLN A 64 -44.34 13.52 14.56
C GLN A 64 -44.49 15.04 14.41
N GLN A 65 -45.54 15.62 15.02
CA GLN A 65 -45.74 17.07 15.05
C GLN A 65 -44.57 17.79 15.75
N ALA A 66 -44.11 17.27 16.89
CA ALA A 66 -42.95 17.80 17.61
C ALA A 66 -41.67 17.75 16.75
N ALA A 67 -41.46 16.64 16.04
CA ALA A 67 -40.32 16.46 15.15
C ALA A 67 -40.33 17.46 13.98
N GLU A 68 -41.47 17.63 13.32
CA GLU A 68 -41.64 18.60 12.23
C GLU A 68 -41.46 20.04 12.72
N PHE A 69 -41.99 20.36 13.90
CA PHE A 69 -41.81 21.65 14.54
C PHE A 69 -40.33 21.94 14.83
N CYS A 70 -39.62 21.01 15.45
CA CYS A 70 -38.17 21.15 15.69
C CYS A 70 -37.37 21.35 14.41
N ARG A 71 -37.76 20.67 13.32
CA ARG A 71 -37.11 20.84 12.01
C ARG A 71 -37.36 22.23 11.43
N HIS A 72 -38.62 22.70 11.50
CA HIS A 72 -38.98 24.04 11.03
C HIS A 72 -38.29 25.15 11.84
N GLN A 73 -38.14 24.97 13.15
CA GLN A 73 -37.44 25.93 14.02
C GLN A 73 -35.91 25.88 13.89
N GLY A 74 -35.36 24.99 13.06
CA GLY A 74 -33.91 24.81 12.91
C GLY A 74 -33.25 24.27 14.18
N TRP A 75 -33.99 23.59 15.06
CA TRP A 75 -33.47 23.04 16.31
C TRP A 75 -32.67 21.76 16.11
N LEU A 76 -32.88 21.09 14.97
CA LEU A 76 -32.18 19.87 14.59
C LEU A 76 -31.33 20.13 13.35
N ARG A 77 -30.15 19.52 13.31
CA ARG A 77 -29.24 19.51 12.16
C ARG A 77 -29.03 18.08 11.68
N ASP A 78 -29.07 17.89 10.37
CA ASP A 78 -28.75 16.64 9.70
C ASP A 78 -27.29 16.25 9.99
N ALA A 79 -27.10 15.11 10.64
CA ALA A 79 -25.79 14.58 11.03
C ALA A 79 -25.34 13.42 10.12
N GLY A 80 -26.08 13.18 9.04
CA GLY A 80 -25.83 12.13 8.07
C GLY A 80 -26.97 11.12 7.98
N SER A 81 -26.70 10.00 7.31
CA SER A 81 -27.66 8.91 7.21
C SER A 81 -26.97 7.57 7.44
N LYS A 82 -27.71 6.61 7.97
CA LYS A 82 -27.25 5.24 8.22
C LYS A 82 -28.17 4.26 7.51
N GLN A 83 -27.58 3.33 6.75
CA GLN A 83 -28.34 2.24 6.15
C GLN A 83 -28.73 1.22 7.24
N SER A 84 -30.02 0.91 7.32
CA SER A 84 -30.57 -0.15 8.17
C SER A 84 -31.36 -1.11 7.29
N GLY A 85 -30.68 -2.17 6.82
CA GLY A 85 -31.23 -3.07 5.81
C GLY A 85 -31.41 -2.37 4.46
N LYS A 86 -32.65 -2.34 3.96
CA LYS A 86 -33.00 -1.68 2.68
C LYS A 86 -33.36 -0.21 2.83
N THR A 87 -33.44 0.31 4.06
CA THR A 87 -33.91 1.68 4.32
C THR A 87 -32.78 2.55 4.80
N THR A 88 -32.65 3.74 4.22
CA THR A 88 -31.76 4.80 4.69
C THR A 88 -32.47 5.56 5.82
N ILE A 89 -31.84 5.62 6.99
CA ILE A 89 -32.36 6.34 8.16
C ILE A 89 -31.55 7.63 8.31
N GLU A 90 -32.22 8.77 8.25
CA GLU A 90 -31.62 10.08 8.53
C GLU A 90 -31.36 10.24 10.03
N LEU A 91 -30.17 10.73 10.36
CA LEU A 91 -29.72 10.93 11.74
C LEU A 91 -29.63 12.43 12.03
N PHE A 92 -30.11 12.83 13.19
CA PHE A 92 -30.23 14.22 13.58
C PHE A 92 -29.45 14.50 14.88
N SER A 93 -28.94 15.73 14.96
CA SER A 93 -28.21 16.26 16.12
C SER A 93 -28.82 17.59 16.57
N VAL A 94 -28.65 17.93 17.84
CA VAL A 94 -29.18 19.17 18.41
C VAL A 94 -28.30 20.36 18.00
N THR A 95 -28.95 21.46 17.63
CA THR A 95 -28.29 22.75 17.34
C THR A 95 -28.18 23.63 18.59
N GLU A 96 -27.35 24.65 18.51
CA GLU A 96 -27.23 25.68 19.56
C GLU A 96 -28.57 26.37 19.86
N SER A 97 -29.40 26.63 18.83
CA SER A 97 -30.74 27.20 19.00
C SER A 97 -31.65 26.37 19.89
N ALA A 98 -31.60 25.04 19.78
CA ALA A 98 -32.40 24.19 20.67
C ALA A 98 -31.83 24.14 22.09
N VAL A 99 -30.51 24.20 22.26
CA VAL A 99 -29.88 24.30 23.59
C VAL A 99 -30.31 25.59 24.27
N ASN A 100 -30.25 26.72 23.55
CA ASN A 100 -30.66 28.03 24.05
C ASN A 100 -32.15 28.05 24.41
N TRP A 101 -33.00 27.41 23.60
CA TRP A 101 -34.41 27.23 23.94
C TRP A 101 -34.60 26.38 25.21
N LEU A 102 -33.89 25.26 25.31
CA LEU A 102 -33.97 24.35 26.46
C LEU A 102 -33.52 25.04 27.76
N LEU A 103 -32.46 25.84 27.71
CA LEU A 103 -31.96 26.64 28.85
C LEU A 103 -32.98 27.68 29.34
N ARG A 104 -33.85 28.19 28.47
CA ARG A 104 -34.93 29.12 28.85
C ARG A 104 -36.12 28.42 29.47
N LYS A 105 -36.38 27.17 29.07
CA LYS A 105 -37.57 26.40 29.48
C LYS A 105 -37.32 25.46 30.66
N THR A 106 -36.06 25.19 30.97
CA THR A 106 -35.64 24.15 31.92
C THR A 106 -34.57 24.70 32.86
N ASP A 107 -34.39 24.06 34.02
CA ASP A 107 -33.22 24.28 34.88
C ASP A 107 -31.89 24.15 34.10
N ALA A 108 -31.10 25.23 34.10
CA ALA A 108 -29.85 25.34 33.38
C ALA A 108 -28.80 24.33 33.87
N ALA A 109 -28.78 24.02 35.18
CA ALA A 109 -27.80 23.08 35.75
C ALA A 109 -27.99 21.67 35.17
N THR A 110 -29.23 21.24 34.97
CA THR A 110 -29.55 19.95 34.35
C THR A 110 -29.07 19.87 32.90
N VAL A 111 -29.24 20.93 32.10
CA VAL A 111 -28.80 20.97 30.70
C VAL A 111 -27.28 20.97 30.59
N LEU A 112 -26.59 21.77 31.42
CA LEU A 112 -25.13 21.82 31.46
C LEU A 112 -24.53 20.49 31.91
N ARG A 113 -25.14 19.80 32.86
CA ARG A 113 -24.70 18.46 33.29
C ARG A 113 -24.80 17.46 32.15
N ALA A 114 -25.91 17.43 31.42
CA ALA A 114 -26.09 16.55 30.26
C ALA A 114 -25.04 16.82 29.16
N LEU A 115 -24.75 18.09 28.88
CA LEU A 115 -23.70 18.48 27.93
C LEU A 115 -22.30 18.05 28.40
N HIS A 116 -21.98 18.23 29.68
CA HIS A 116 -20.71 17.81 30.25
C HIS A 116 -20.54 16.28 30.21
N GLU A 117 -21.59 15.52 30.52
CA GLU A 117 -21.61 14.06 30.40
C GLU A 117 -21.34 13.61 28.96
N ARG A 118 -21.99 14.26 27.98
CA ARG A 118 -21.76 13.99 26.55
C ARG A 118 -20.32 14.30 26.13
N LEU A 119 -19.75 15.43 26.55
CA LEU A 119 -18.36 15.78 26.27
C LEU A 119 -17.38 14.75 26.86
N THR A 120 -17.63 14.32 28.09
CA THR A 120 -16.84 13.28 28.76
C THR A 120 -16.92 11.94 28.01
N GLN A 121 -18.10 11.59 27.50
CA GLN A 121 -18.27 10.38 26.70
C GLN A 121 -17.53 10.46 25.36
N PHE A 122 -17.59 11.60 24.67
CA PHE A 122 -16.79 11.82 23.47
C PHE A 122 -15.30 11.72 23.76
N GLN A 123 -14.81 12.33 24.84
CA GLN A 123 -13.40 12.23 25.23
C GLN A 123 -12.97 10.77 25.41
N LYS A 124 -13.79 9.94 26.06
CA LYS A 124 -13.53 8.50 26.21
C LYS A 124 -13.51 7.76 24.88
N GLN A 125 -14.42 8.08 23.96
CA GLN A 125 -14.44 7.49 22.61
C GLN A 125 -13.17 7.83 21.82
N TRP A 126 -12.74 9.09 21.87
CA TRP A 126 -11.51 9.53 21.23
C TRP A 126 -10.26 8.84 21.81
N GLN A 127 -10.20 8.67 23.13
CA GLN A 127 -9.12 7.91 23.78
C GLN A 127 -9.10 6.45 23.31
N ALA A 128 -10.27 5.79 23.24
CA ALA A 128 -10.36 4.42 22.74
C ALA A 128 -9.88 4.31 21.28
N TRP A 129 -10.22 5.27 20.41
CA TRP A 129 -9.71 5.30 19.04
C TRP A 129 -8.21 5.56 18.97
N ALA A 130 -7.67 6.43 19.83
CA ALA A 130 -6.23 6.67 19.91
C ALA A 130 -5.48 5.39 20.30
N GLU A 131 -6.00 4.62 21.26
CA GLU A 131 -5.40 3.33 21.64
C GLU A 131 -5.41 2.32 20.49
N VAL A 132 -6.50 2.24 19.72
CA VAL A 132 -6.56 1.37 18.52
C VAL A 132 -5.53 1.80 17.48
N GLY A 133 -5.41 3.11 17.24
CA GLY A 133 -4.40 3.67 16.33
C GLY A 133 -2.97 3.33 16.76
N GLN A 134 -2.66 3.47 18.05
CA GLN A 134 -1.35 3.12 18.61
C GLN A 134 -1.03 1.62 18.46
N ARG A 135 -2.02 0.74 18.67
CA ARG A 135 -1.84 -0.71 18.47
C ARG A 135 -1.55 -1.04 17.00
N ALA A 136 -2.31 -0.46 16.08
CA ALA A 136 -2.09 -0.66 14.64
C ALA A 136 -0.71 -0.15 14.18
N GLN A 137 -0.26 0.99 14.73
CA GLN A 137 1.09 1.50 14.47
C GLN A 137 2.17 0.53 14.97
N ALA A 138 2.04 0.00 16.19
CA ALA A 138 2.99 -0.97 16.73
C ALA A 138 3.04 -2.27 15.89
N GLU A 139 1.90 -2.74 15.39
CA GLU A 139 1.84 -3.90 14.48
C GLU A 139 2.58 -3.63 13.15
N LEU A 140 2.41 -2.44 12.56
CA LEU A 140 3.15 -2.04 11.35
C LEU A 140 4.66 -1.96 11.60
N GLU A 141 5.08 -1.39 12.72
CA GLU A 141 6.50 -1.33 13.11
C GLU A 141 7.09 -2.74 13.31
N GLN A 142 6.34 -3.65 13.91
CA GLN A 142 6.74 -5.05 14.04
C GLN A 142 6.88 -5.74 12.67
N LEU A 143 5.93 -5.53 11.75
CA LEU A 143 6.02 -6.07 10.39
C LEU A 143 7.23 -5.51 9.64
N GLN A 144 7.51 -4.21 9.76
CA GLN A 144 8.70 -3.59 9.18
C GLN A 144 9.99 -4.21 9.73
N GLN A 145 10.08 -4.43 11.04
CA GLN A 145 11.23 -5.10 11.66
C GLN A 145 11.40 -6.53 11.18
N CYS A 146 10.31 -7.29 11.02
CA CYS A 146 10.35 -8.66 10.49
C CYS A 146 10.86 -8.69 9.04
N VAL A 147 10.37 -7.79 8.18
CA VAL A 147 10.84 -7.67 6.79
C VAL A 147 12.31 -7.30 6.75
N GLN A 148 12.75 -6.35 7.58
CA GLN A 148 14.14 -5.94 7.65
C GLN A 148 15.06 -7.09 8.08
N ARG A 149 14.65 -7.87 9.09
CA ARG A 149 15.38 -9.09 9.50
C ARG A 149 15.46 -10.12 8.38
N ALA A 150 14.36 -10.37 7.66
CA ALA A 150 14.36 -11.29 6.53
C ALA A 150 15.30 -10.83 5.40
N ILE A 151 15.35 -9.53 5.13
CA ILE A 151 16.31 -8.96 4.16
C ILE A 151 17.75 -9.16 4.65
N GLU A 152 18.02 -8.93 5.94
CA GLU A 152 19.34 -9.15 6.54
C GLU A 152 19.76 -10.62 6.51
N GLU A 153 18.84 -11.55 6.79
CA GLU A 153 19.08 -13.01 6.70
C GLU A 153 19.34 -13.45 5.26
N LEU A 154 18.56 -12.95 4.30
CA LEU A 154 18.79 -13.20 2.87
C LEU A 154 20.14 -12.64 2.42
N ASN A 155 20.51 -11.44 2.88
CA ASN A 155 21.80 -10.83 2.57
C ASN A 155 22.96 -11.57 3.25
N ALA A 156 22.82 -12.01 4.50
CA ALA A 156 23.82 -12.80 5.21
C ALA A 156 24.03 -14.17 4.53
N GLY A 157 22.95 -14.83 4.11
CA GLY A 157 23.03 -16.02 3.25
C GLY A 157 23.68 -15.73 1.89
N THR A 158 23.48 -14.52 1.36
CA THR A 158 24.11 -14.06 0.12
C THR A 158 25.56 -13.58 0.31
N GLN A 159 26.03 -13.29 1.52
CA GLN A 159 27.43 -12.88 1.76
C GLN A 159 28.43 -14.02 1.49
N CYS A 160 28.01 -15.26 1.64
CA CYS A 160 28.72 -16.42 1.09
C CYS A 160 28.84 -16.33 -0.45
N GLY A 161 27.78 -15.94 -1.15
CA GLY A 161 27.79 -15.67 -2.60
C GLY A 161 28.33 -14.29 -3.04
N SER A 162 28.67 -13.38 -2.12
CA SER A 162 29.08 -12.01 -2.44
C SER A 162 30.49 -11.91 -3.01
N ALA A 163 31.35 -12.91 -2.73
CA ALA A 163 32.64 -13.02 -3.41
C ALA A 163 32.45 -13.22 -4.93
N VAL A 164 31.33 -13.82 -5.36
CA VAL A 164 31.06 -14.17 -6.76
C VAL A 164 30.35 -13.04 -7.54
N ARG A 165 29.64 -12.12 -6.87
CA ARG A 165 29.09 -10.91 -7.54
C ARG A 165 30.15 -9.87 -7.85
N ASN A 166 31.33 -9.95 -7.25
CA ASN A 166 32.43 -9.08 -7.60
C ASN A 166 33.11 -9.61 -8.88
N LEU A 167 32.43 -9.46 -10.01
CA LEU A 167 32.93 -9.78 -11.36
C LEU A 167 34.34 -9.25 -11.58
N ALA A 168 34.68 -8.10 -10.98
CA ALA A 168 36.02 -7.52 -11.07
C ALA A 168 37.10 -8.40 -10.42
N TRP A 169 36.84 -9.02 -9.26
CA TRP A 169 37.78 -9.96 -8.64
C TRP A 169 37.92 -11.23 -9.48
N LEU A 170 36.79 -11.80 -9.92
CA LEU A 170 36.78 -13.02 -10.73
C LEU A 170 37.54 -12.80 -12.05
N GLN A 171 37.33 -11.64 -12.66
CA GLN A 171 38.03 -11.22 -13.87
C GLN A 171 39.53 -11.06 -13.62
N ALA A 172 39.94 -10.36 -12.57
CA ALA A 172 41.36 -10.19 -12.26
C ALA A 172 42.08 -11.54 -12.09
N ARG A 173 41.47 -12.48 -11.36
CA ARG A 173 42.02 -13.84 -11.16
C ARG A 173 42.04 -14.67 -12.44
N ALA A 174 40.98 -14.59 -13.25
CA ALA A 174 40.93 -15.28 -14.53
C ALA A 174 42.01 -14.75 -15.49
N TRP A 175 42.21 -13.43 -15.54
CA TRP A 175 43.23 -12.80 -16.39
C TRP A 175 44.64 -13.19 -15.99
N ASP A 176 44.94 -13.16 -14.69
CA ASP A 176 46.24 -13.60 -14.17
C ASP A 176 46.54 -15.05 -14.54
N TYR A 177 45.53 -15.93 -14.45
CA TYR A 177 45.70 -17.33 -14.81
C TYR A 177 45.88 -17.53 -16.32
N LEU A 178 45.06 -16.88 -17.15
CA LEU A 178 45.15 -16.99 -18.61
C LEU A 178 46.48 -16.44 -19.14
N ARG A 179 46.98 -15.35 -18.56
CA ARG A 179 48.29 -14.78 -18.92
C ARG A 179 49.43 -15.77 -18.60
N ARG A 180 49.43 -16.35 -17.40
CA ARG A 180 50.42 -17.39 -17.01
C ARG A 180 50.31 -18.66 -17.86
N TRP A 181 49.08 -19.06 -18.21
CA TRP A 181 48.87 -20.19 -19.12
C TRP A 181 49.53 -19.93 -20.47
N HIS A 182 49.31 -18.75 -21.05
CA HIS A 182 49.88 -18.39 -22.35
C HIS A 182 51.40 -18.25 -22.31
N GLU A 183 51.97 -17.70 -21.23
CA GLU A 183 53.42 -17.62 -21.02
C GLU A 183 54.09 -19.01 -20.96
N THR A 184 53.41 -19.99 -20.36
CA THR A 184 53.94 -21.36 -20.23
C THR A 184 53.65 -22.23 -21.45
N ARG A 185 52.57 -21.93 -22.19
CA ARG A 185 52.10 -22.70 -23.35
C ARG A 185 51.56 -21.78 -24.45
N PRO A 186 52.44 -21.13 -25.22
CA PRO A 186 52.02 -20.14 -26.21
C PRO A 186 51.20 -20.70 -27.38
N GLN A 187 51.21 -22.03 -27.58
CA GLN A 187 50.49 -22.70 -28.67
C GLN A 187 49.20 -23.40 -28.23
N GLU A 188 48.88 -23.43 -26.93
CA GLU A 188 47.69 -24.13 -26.40
C GLU A 188 46.68 -23.14 -25.81
N ASP A 189 45.44 -23.21 -26.28
CA ASP A 189 44.33 -22.50 -25.64
C ASP A 189 43.98 -23.14 -24.27
N CYS A 190 43.50 -22.33 -23.33
CA CYS A 190 43.19 -22.81 -21.98
C CYS A 190 41.83 -23.52 -21.96
N PRO A 191 41.72 -24.78 -21.50
CA PRO A 191 40.44 -25.47 -21.41
C PRO A 191 39.58 -24.89 -20.27
N LEU A 192 38.29 -24.71 -20.52
CA LEU A 192 37.33 -24.14 -19.56
C LEU A 192 37.31 -24.85 -18.18
N PRO A 193 37.35 -26.20 -18.08
CA PRO A 193 37.41 -26.88 -16.78
C PRO A 193 38.66 -26.52 -15.96
N ALA A 194 39.80 -26.29 -16.61
CA ALA A 194 41.03 -25.94 -15.89
C ALA A 194 40.92 -24.54 -15.28
N LEU A 195 40.39 -23.58 -16.05
CA LEU A 195 40.11 -22.23 -15.56
C LEU A 195 39.10 -22.27 -14.40
N PHE A 196 38.00 -23.01 -14.55
CA PHE A 196 36.99 -23.13 -13.50
C PHE A 196 37.58 -23.69 -12.19
N ARG A 197 38.28 -24.83 -12.25
CA ARG A 197 38.89 -25.44 -11.07
C ARG A 197 39.86 -24.48 -10.39
N ARG A 198 40.63 -23.71 -11.16
CA ARG A 198 41.55 -22.72 -10.60
C ARG A 198 40.80 -21.62 -9.85
N LEU A 199 39.75 -21.07 -10.44
CA LEU A 199 38.94 -20.03 -9.79
C LEU A 199 38.18 -20.57 -8.58
N GLN A 200 37.76 -21.84 -8.62
CA GLN A 200 37.07 -22.52 -7.52
C GLN A 200 38.00 -22.79 -6.33
N GLN A 201 39.31 -22.98 -6.54
CA GLN A 201 40.28 -23.05 -5.43
C GLN A 201 40.31 -21.76 -4.62
N ASP A 202 40.24 -20.62 -5.30
CA ASP A 202 40.26 -19.29 -4.65
C ASP A 202 38.86 -18.87 -4.16
N CYS A 203 37.79 -19.44 -4.75
CA CYS A 203 36.40 -19.25 -4.33
C CYS A 203 35.61 -20.58 -4.39
N PRO A 204 35.58 -21.37 -3.30
CA PRO A 204 34.92 -22.69 -3.28
C PRO A 204 33.42 -22.67 -3.59
N GLN A 205 32.78 -21.50 -3.47
CA GLN A 205 31.35 -21.32 -3.70
C GLN A 205 31.00 -20.95 -5.14
N LEU A 206 31.99 -20.81 -6.03
CA LEU A 206 31.77 -20.53 -7.44
C LEU A 206 31.05 -21.72 -8.09
N SER A 207 29.81 -21.51 -8.50
CA SER A 207 29.04 -22.51 -9.26
C SER A 207 29.36 -22.45 -10.75
N VAL A 208 29.13 -23.56 -11.46
CA VAL A 208 29.32 -23.65 -12.92
C VAL A 208 28.47 -22.60 -13.66
N GLY A 209 27.22 -22.39 -13.23
CA GLY A 209 26.34 -21.38 -13.83
C GLY A 209 26.90 -19.95 -13.72
N GLN A 210 27.41 -19.58 -12.55
CA GLN A 210 28.02 -18.25 -12.32
C GLN A 210 29.29 -18.05 -13.17
N PHE A 211 30.12 -19.08 -13.26
CA PHE A 211 31.30 -19.06 -14.13
C PHE A 211 30.90 -18.85 -15.60
N GLN A 212 29.90 -19.59 -16.09
CA GLN A 212 29.39 -19.44 -17.44
C GLN A 212 28.76 -18.06 -17.70
N ASP A 213 28.07 -17.48 -16.72
CA ASP A 213 27.53 -16.12 -16.83
C ASP A 213 28.65 -15.06 -16.92
N ALA A 214 29.72 -15.21 -16.15
CA ALA A 214 30.90 -14.36 -16.26
C ALA A 214 31.56 -14.47 -17.64
N LEU A 215 31.70 -15.70 -18.17
CA LEU A 215 32.21 -15.92 -19.52
C LEU A 215 31.33 -15.27 -20.59
N ARG A 216 29.99 -15.38 -20.49
CA ARG A 216 29.04 -14.67 -21.38
C ARG A 216 29.34 -13.18 -21.39
N GLN A 217 29.47 -12.59 -20.20
CA GLN A 217 29.70 -11.16 -20.05
C GLN A 217 31.04 -10.74 -20.64
N TRP A 218 32.14 -11.41 -20.28
CA TRP A 218 33.48 -11.07 -20.77
C TRP A 218 33.62 -11.27 -22.29
N HIS A 219 32.97 -12.30 -22.85
CA HIS A 219 32.91 -12.52 -24.29
C HIS A 219 32.09 -11.43 -25.00
N SER A 220 30.93 -11.05 -24.45
CA SER A 220 30.10 -9.96 -25.00
C SER A 220 30.80 -8.60 -25.00
N GLN A 221 31.68 -8.38 -24.02
CA GLN A 221 32.54 -7.19 -23.91
C GLN A 221 33.80 -7.30 -24.77
N GLY A 222 34.02 -8.42 -25.47
CA GLY A 222 35.16 -8.65 -26.34
C GLY A 222 36.50 -8.74 -25.60
N GLN A 223 36.49 -9.11 -24.32
CA GLN A 223 37.68 -9.20 -23.48
C GLN A 223 38.37 -10.57 -23.58
N ILE A 224 37.58 -11.63 -23.81
CA ILE A 224 38.06 -12.99 -24.08
C ILE A 224 37.57 -13.47 -25.44
N ALA A 225 38.28 -14.46 -25.98
CA ALA A 225 37.85 -15.25 -27.10
C ALA A 225 37.53 -16.67 -26.63
N LEU A 226 36.38 -17.18 -27.11
CA LEU A 226 35.95 -18.55 -26.86
C LEU A 226 36.15 -19.36 -28.14
N HIS A 227 36.89 -20.45 -28.04
CA HIS A 227 37.26 -21.26 -29.21
C HIS A 227 36.45 -22.57 -29.24
N PRO A 228 36.01 -22.99 -30.44
CA PRO A 228 35.21 -24.19 -30.60
C PRO A 228 36.00 -25.45 -30.28
N TRP A 229 35.30 -26.47 -29.78
CA TRP A 229 35.83 -27.82 -29.72
C TRP A 229 36.00 -28.37 -31.15
N ALA A 230 37.21 -28.82 -31.49
CA ALA A 230 37.55 -29.33 -32.83
C ALA A 230 37.28 -30.84 -33.01
N GLY A 231 37.07 -31.57 -31.92
CA GLY A 231 36.77 -33.00 -31.94
C GLY A 231 35.28 -33.30 -32.11
N PRO A 232 34.91 -34.58 -32.21
CA PRO A 232 33.50 -34.97 -32.15
C PRO A 232 32.91 -34.70 -30.76
N ILE A 233 31.60 -34.42 -30.71
CA ILE A 233 30.90 -33.98 -29.49
C ILE A 233 30.96 -35.04 -28.38
N TYR A 234 30.99 -36.33 -28.73
CA TYR A 234 31.05 -37.43 -27.76
C TYR A 234 32.44 -37.63 -27.13
N GLU A 235 33.47 -36.95 -27.61
CA GLU A 235 34.84 -37.00 -27.06
C GLU A 235 35.15 -35.84 -26.10
N ILE A 236 34.17 -34.99 -25.79
CA ILE A 236 34.38 -33.88 -24.86
C ILE A 236 34.63 -34.44 -23.45
N PRO A 237 35.81 -34.19 -22.85
CA PRO A 237 36.20 -34.84 -21.58
C PRO A 237 35.31 -34.47 -20.39
N GLU A 238 34.72 -33.26 -20.39
CA GLU A 238 33.87 -32.73 -19.31
C GLU A 238 32.76 -31.82 -19.91
N PRO A 239 31.67 -32.41 -20.43
CA PRO A 239 30.66 -31.69 -21.19
C PRO A 239 29.91 -30.62 -20.37
N GLU A 240 29.88 -30.70 -19.04
CA GLU A 240 29.24 -29.70 -18.18
C GLU A 240 29.89 -28.30 -18.24
N PHE A 241 31.16 -28.23 -18.64
CA PHE A 241 31.87 -26.95 -18.84
C PHE A 241 31.81 -26.45 -20.27
N ALA A 242 31.33 -27.28 -21.20
CA ALA A 242 31.17 -26.89 -22.58
C ALA A 242 30.11 -25.77 -22.68
N PHE A 243 30.40 -24.78 -23.50
CA PHE A 243 29.65 -23.53 -23.51
C PHE A 243 29.13 -23.24 -24.92
N LEU A 244 27.82 -23.06 -25.06
CA LEU A 244 27.20 -22.82 -26.36
C LEU A 244 27.35 -21.33 -26.74
N VAL A 245 28.05 -21.06 -27.85
CA VAL A 245 28.20 -19.72 -28.44
C VAL A 245 27.60 -19.72 -29.84
N GLY A 246 26.39 -19.17 -29.98
CA GLY A 246 25.65 -19.23 -31.25
C GLY A 246 25.33 -20.67 -31.62
N HIS A 247 25.99 -21.18 -32.67
CA HIS A 247 25.79 -22.54 -33.17
C HIS A 247 26.97 -23.49 -32.87
N ALA A 248 28.01 -22.99 -32.18
CA ALA A 248 29.22 -23.76 -31.87
C ALA A 248 29.33 -24.06 -30.38
N ILE A 249 29.91 -25.22 -30.05
CA ILE A 249 30.26 -25.59 -28.68
C ILE A 249 31.70 -25.12 -28.43
N ALA A 250 31.86 -24.11 -27.59
CA ALA A 250 33.15 -23.63 -27.13
C ALA A 250 33.63 -24.45 -25.93
N TYR A 251 34.92 -24.78 -25.93
CA TYR A 251 35.55 -25.55 -24.84
C TYR A 251 36.87 -24.93 -24.35
N TYR A 252 37.42 -24.00 -25.13
CA TYR A 252 38.66 -23.30 -24.78
C TYR A 252 38.44 -21.80 -24.71
N VAL A 253 39.28 -21.13 -23.93
CA VAL A 253 39.26 -19.69 -23.72
C VAL A 253 40.68 -19.13 -23.81
N SER A 254 40.79 -17.95 -24.42
CA SER A 254 42.01 -17.16 -24.47
C SER A 254 41.70 -15.68 -24.25
N LEU A 255 42.71 -14.92 -23.83
CA LEU A 255 42.61 -13.46 -23.83
C LEU A 255 42.70 -12.97 -25.27
N ARG A 256 41.90 -11.97 -25.62
CA ARG A 256 41.87 -11.45 -26.99
C ARG A 256 43.21 -10.83 -27.42
N GLU A 257 44.00 -10.35 -26.47
CA GLU A 257 45.36 -9.84 -26.68
C GLU A 257 46.33 -10.89 -27.27
N PHE A 258 46.06 -12.18 -27.02
CA PHE A 258 46.90 -13.30 -27.45
C PHE A 258 46.30 -14.08 -28.61
N GLN A 259 45.24 -13.57 -29.25
CA GLN A 259 44.80 -14.15 -30.51
C GLN A 259 45.91 -14.00 -31.55
N THR A 260 46.51 -15.13 -31.92
CA THR A 260 47.14 -15.23 -33.24
C THR A 260 46.04 -14.94 -34.27
N PRO A 261 46.28 -14.01 -35.22
CA PRO A 261 45.32 -13.78 -36.30
C PRO A 261 45.15 -15.11 -37.02
N THR A 262 44.03 -15.78 -36.78
CA THR A 262 43.67 -16.98 -37.52
C THR A 262 43.60 -16.54 -38.99
N PRO A 263 44.37 -17.14 -39.90
CA PRO A 263 44.25 -16.80 -41.31
C PRO A 263 42.80 -17.05 -41.69
N ALA A 264 42.14 -15.98 -42.15
CA ALA A 264 40.76 -16.00 -42.58
C ALA A 264 40.51 -17.23 -43.45
N THR A 265 39.40 -17.90 -43.17
CA THR A 265 38.77 -18.94 -43.97
C THR A 265 38.67 -18.50 -45.44
N ALA A 266 39.75 -18.70 -46.19
CA ALA A 266 39.82 -18.56 -47.64
C ALA A 266 39.68 -19.97 -48.23
N LEU A 267 38.43 -20.46 -48.30
CA LEU A 267 37.97 -21.65 -49.05
C LEU A 267 36.49 -21.77 -48.68
N PHE A 268 35.54 -21.18 -49.42
CA PHE A 268 35.06 -21.66 -50.70
C PHE A 268 34.59 -20.49 -51.59
N LYS A 269 35.38 -20.16 -52.62
CA LYS A 269 34.83 -19.58 -53.86
C LYS A 269 35.26 -20.51 -54.98
N LYS A 270 34.35 -21.40 -55.38
CA LYS A 270 34.49 -22.31 -56.52
C LYS A 270 34.89 -21.50 -57.76
N PRO A 271 35.95 -21.87 -58.50
CA PRO A 271 36.10 -21.43 -59.88
C PRO A 271 35.07 -22.20 -60.73
N CYS A 272 34.16 -21.48 -61.39
CA CYS A 272 33.43 -22.01 -62.53
C CYS A 272 34.43 -22.15 -63.67
N SER A 273 34.97 -23.35 -63.84
CA SER A 273 35.47 -23.81 -65.13
C SER A 273 34.36 -24.65 -65.75
N GLU A 274 33.68 -24.11 -66.73
CA GLU A 274 32.87 -24.87 -67.68
C GLU A 274 33.30 -24.38 -69.07
N GLU A 275 34.16 -25.17 -69.70
CA GLU A 275 34.58 -25.01 -71.09
C GLU A 275 33.97 -26.17 -71.90
N ILE A 276 33.28 -25.77 -72.97
CA ILE A 276 33.17 -26.41 -74.29
C ILE A 276 32.11 -27.51 -74.48
N GLY A 277 31.12 -27.15 -75.30
CA GLY A 277 30.14 -28.01 -75.99
C GLY A 277 29.22 -27.16 -76.84
#